data_AF-A0A6S7KEA4-F1
#
_entry.id   AF-A0A6S7KEA4-F1
#
_cell.length_a   1.000
_cell.length_b   1.000
_cell.length_c   1.000
_cell.angle_alpha   90.00
_cell.angle_beta   90.00
_cell.angle_gamma   90.00
#
_symmetry.space_group_name_H-M   'P 1'
#
loop_
_entity.id
_entity.type
_entity.pdbx_description
1 polymer ?
#
loop_
_entity_poly.entity_id
_entity_poly.type
_entity_poly.pdbx_seq_one_letter_code
_entity_poly.pdbx_strand_id
1 'polypeptide(L)'
;MVSSTNEICKSSRRHSKRRVFLKETENNICEQELPCKHGECIPDGDSYLCSCDSDYEGNNCETLIDDCVGRPCVNGECIDGVNSYQCRCKSGYEGTNCEENIDDCLGGACVNGDCIDGVNSYECRCKPGYEGKNCEKNIDDCLSSACVNGDCIDGVNSYECRCKPGYEGKNCEKNIDDCVGRPCVNGECIDGVNSYQCRCKPGYEGTNCGENIDDCVGNKCVHGKCVDKVNSYQCQCDFGYEGDRCDQVIMKPSTCSDANWWKSFDAKGWSNCDRDNLFITGFNRSPPKKNNKDPIYLLEEAKCCSAIPLLSSKGGECLAANWWSTLDKKNEWSLCPSGYFLNGLYRNSGDKLHKIEEGRCCKPKTHPNWYGQCYDENVGIAFDKQGWSKCSKTGHYITGVHRDSGTDWLHNIDKFRCCQMFPSVSCVTADWILSFDKQGWSKCTGENTFITGFYRSEKKGNDEIYRLEKARCCIASPQYQGESGVCVDENWWGILDNKRTWAKCRPGYFLHGLKRTSGNNVHNIEEGRCCRPKNHPAKHGHCYDQDIKSVFSSEGWGACTKAGYYVTGIYRHNGNRLHDIQKLRCCKMAA
;
A
#
# COMPACT_ATOMS: atom_id res chain seq x y z
N MET A 1 -98.46 -78.14 -21.59
CA MET A 1 -98.92 -76.91 -22.29
C MET A 1 -98.56 -77.12 -23.75
N VAL A 2 -99.50 -77.56 -24.60
CA VAL A 2 -100.54 -76.71 -25.25
C VAL A 2 -99.82 -75.54 -25.91
N SER A 3 -99.76 -75.40 -27.23
CA SER A 3 -100.83 -75.53 -28.21
C SER A 3 -100.20 -75.37 -29.61
N SER A 4 -100.55 -76.21 -30.60
CA SER A 4 -101.43 -75.86 -31.75
C SER A 4 -100.75 -74.99 -32.83
N THR A 5 -100.86 -75.22 -34.14
CA THR A 5 -101.88 -75.93 -34.94
C THR A 5 -101.50 -75.86 -36.42
N ASN A 6 -101.87 -76.92 -37.17
CA ASN A 6 -102.53 -76.99 -38.50
C ASN A 6 -101.99 -76.14 -39.68
N GLU A 7 -102.00 -76.58 -40.95
CA GLU A 7 -103.07 -77.31 -41.66
C GLU A 7 -102.52 -77.87 -42.99
N ILE A 8 -102.55 -79.19 -43.25
CA ILE A 8 -103.49 -79.96 -44.12
C ILE A 8 -103.48 -79.67 -45.64
N CYS A 9 -103.14 -80.70 -46.44
CA CYS A 9 -104.04 -81.39 -47.40
C CYS A 9 -103.27 -82.54 -48.10
N LYS A 10 -103.50 -83.82 -47.74
CA LYS A 10 -104.48 -84.79 -48.33
C LYS A 10 -104.17 -85.10 -49.81
N SER A 11 -104.18 -86.33 -50.34
CA SER A 11 -104.66 -87.67 -49.96
C SER A 11 -103.95 -88.67 -50.92
N SER A 12 -103.94 -90.00 -50.85
CA SER A 12 -104.96 -91.03 -50.55
C SER A 12 -104.20 -92.37 -50.59
N ARG A 13 -104.24 -93.25 -49.56
CA ARG A 13 -105.07 -94.49 -49.48
C ARG A 13 -105.04 -95.32 -50.79
N ARG A 14 -104.75 -96.63 -50.82
CA ARG A 14 -105.21 -97.74 -49.95
C ARG A 14 -104.67 -99.08 -50.48
N HIS A 15 -104.60 -100.06 -49.56
CA HIS A 15 -104.88 -101.51 -49.71
C HIS A 15 -104.13 -102.35 -50.79
N SER A 16 -103.35 -103.36 -50.39
CA SER A 16 -103.78 -104.69 -49.92
C SER A 16 -104.20 -105.66 -51.05
N LYS A 17 -103.53 -106.82 -51.02
CA LYS A 17 -103.92 -108.18 -51.48
C LYS A 17 -103.37 -108.69 -52.83
N ARG A 18 -102.58 -109.74 -52.63
CA ARG A 18 -102.74 -111.13 -53.13
C ARG A 18 -102.11 -111.52 -54.48
N ARG A 19 -101.31 -112.58 -54.31
CA ARG A 19 -101.20 -113.85 -55.06
C ARG A 19 -100.07 -113.96 -56.12
N VAL A 20 -99.08 -114.79 -55.74
CA VAL A 20 -98.71 -116.09 -56.36
C VAL A 20 -98.53 -116.05 -57.89
N PHE A 21 -97.42 -116.44 -58.53
CA PHE A 21 -96.09 -117.01 -58.18
C PHE A 21 -95.28 -117.00 -59.51
N LEU A 22 -93.92 -116.96 -59.45
CA LEU A 22 -92.93 -117.76 -60.21
C LEU A 22 -91.65 -117.00 -60.69
N LYS A 23 -90.47 -117.59 -60.36
CA LYS A 23 -89.20 -117.81 -61.11
C LYS A 23 -87.85 -117.30 -60.50
N GLU A 24 -86.97 -118.29 -60.26
CA GLU A 24 -85.47 -118.43 -60.34
C GLU A 24 -84.49 -117.32 -59.86
N THR A 25 -83.35 -117.68 -59.22
CA THR A 25 -82.30 -116.74 -58.69
C THR A 25 -80.84 -117.19 -58.92
N GLU A 26 -79.97 -116.18 -59.16
CA GLU A 26 -78.50 -116.15 -59.44
C GLU A 26 -77.60 -115.95 -58.17
N ASN A 27 -76.25 -116.01 -58.29
CA ASN A 27 -75.18 -115.98 -57.23
C ASN A 27 -74.55 -114.57 -56.95
N ASN A 28 -74.04 -114.27 -55.72
CA ASN A 28 -73.45 -112.96 -55.25
C ASN A 28 -72.04 -113.09 -54.57
N ILE A 29 -71.08 -112.16 -54.83
CA ILE A 29 -69.65 -112.17 -54.41
C ILE A 29 -69.34 -111.54 -53.04
N CYS A 30 -69.98 -110.43 -52.61
CA CYS A 30 -69.69 -109.82 -51.27
C CYS A 30 -70.09 -110.75 -50.10
N GLU A 31 -70.89 -111.79 -50.35
CA GLU A 31 -71.31 -112.77 -49.33
C GLU A 31 -70.35 -113.96 -49.18
N GLN A 32 -69.33 -114.09 -50.03
CA GLN A 32 -68.39 -115.22 -49.99
C GLN A 32 -66.99 -114.86 -49.47
N GLU A 33 -66.42 -113.67 -49.75
CA GLU A 33 -65.00 -113.38 -49.43
C GLU A 33 -64.65 -112.02 -48.74
N LEU A 34 -65.61 -111.18 -48.31
CA LEU A 34 -65.39 -109.93 -47.52
C LEU A 34 -64.08 -109.16 -47.82
N PRO A 35 -63.94 -108.56 -49.01
CA PRO A 35 -62.68 -108.00 -49.47
C PRO A 35 -62.29 -106.63 -48.85
N CYS A 36 -63.25 -105.83 -48.37
CA CYS A 36 -63.01 -104.52 -47.77
C CYS A 36 -62.56 -104.66 -46.31
N LYS A 37 -61.38 -104.13 -45.97
CA LYS A 37 -60.80 -104.27 -44.61
C LYS A 37 -61.45 -103.31 -43.61
N HIS A 38 -61.48 -102.03 -43.94
CA HIS A 38 -62.00 -100.95 -43.10
C HIS A 38 -63.00 -100.10 -43.90
N GLY A 39 -64.14 -100.73 -44.20
CA GLY A 39 -65.19 -100.12 -45.01
C GLY A 39 -66.26 -101.12 -45.42
N GLU A 40 -67.29 -100.63 -46.10
CA GLU A 40 -68.45 -101.43 -46.52
C GLU A 40 -68.25 -101.99 -47.94
N CYS A 41 -68.49 -103.31 -48.13
CA CYS A 41 -68.45 -103.99 -49.44
C CYS A 41 -69.77 -103.77 -50.18
N ILE A 42 -69.68 -103.20 -51.38
CA ILE A 42 -70.82 -102.96 -52.25
C ILE A 42 -70.68 -103.86 -53.48
N PRO A 43 -71.65 -104.77 -53.75
CA PRO A 43 -71.61 -105.63 -54.94
C PRO A 43 -71.77 -104.80 -56.22
N ASP A 44 -70.92 -105.04 -57.22
CA ASP A 44 -70.95 -104.34 -58.51
C ASP A 44 -70.82 -105.33 -59.69
N GLY A 45 -71.95 -105.86 -60.15
CA GLY A 45 -72.00 -106.88 -61.21
C GLY A 45 -71.24 -108.16 -60.80
N ASP A 46 -70.24 -108.54 -61.60
CA ASP A 46 -69.31 -109.66 -61.31
C ASP A 46 -68.10 -109.22 -60.45
N SER A 47 -68.10 -108.01 -59.86
CA SER A 47 -67.02 -107.40 -59.05
C SER A 47 -67.56 -106.79 -57.73
N TYR A 48 -66.70 -106.12 -56.95
CA TYR A 48 -67.05 -105.36 -55.75
C TYR A 48 -66.37 -103.98 -55.71
N LEU A 49 -66.93 -103.06 -54.91
CA LEU A 49 -66.35 -101.76 -54.57
C LEU A 49 -66.35 -101.58 -53.05
N CYS A 50 -65.28 -101.00 -52.50
CA CYS A 50 -65.20 -100.68 -51.08
C CYS A 50 -65.45 -99.20 -50.81
N SER A 51 -66.42 -98.89 -49.95
CA SER A 51 -66.58 -97.55 -49.37
C SER A 51 -65.84 -97.49 -48.05
N CYS A 52 -64.68 -96.85 -48.04
CA CYS A 52 -63.81 -96.81 -46.87
C CYS A 52 -64.36 -95.95 -45.74
N ASP A 53 -64.07 -96.37 -44.50
CA ASP A 53 -64.18 -95.49 -43.33
C ASP A 53 -63.29 -94.25 -43.54
N SER A 54 -63.62 -93.11 -42.93
CA SER A 54 -63.04 -91.79 -43.22
C SER A 54 -61.51 -91.69 -43.14
N ASP A 55 -60.86 -92.67 -42.51
CA ASP A 55 -59.46 -92.65 -42.09
C ASP A 55 -58.63 -93.63 -42.92
N TYR A 56 -59.27 -94.34 -43.85
CA TYR A 56 -58.66 -95.36 -44.70
C TYR A 56 -58.87 -95.03 -46.18
N GLU A 57 -57.82 -95.24 -46.96
CA GLU A 57 -57.81 -95.17 -48.41
C GLU A 57 -57.32 -96.51 -49.01
N GLY A 58 -57.26 -96.57 -50.35
CA GLY A 58 -56.93 -97.79 -51.08
C GLY A 58 -58.16 -98.56 -51.56
N ASN A 59 -57.96 -99.42 -52.56
CA ASN A 59 -59.07 -100.09 -53.25
C ASN A 59 -59.85 -101.06 -52.35
N ASN A 60 -59.23 -101.55 -51.28
CA ASN A 60 -59.81 -102.43 -50.28
C ASN A 60 -59.85 -101.78 -48.89
N CYS A 61 -59.64 -100.45 -48.82
CA CYS A 61 -59.58 -99.69 -47.57
C CYS A 61 -58.49 -100.22 -46.62
N GLU A 62 -57.32 -100.53 -47.18
CA GLU A 62 -56.24 -101.21 -46.49
C GLU A 62 -55.16 -100.28 -45.92
N THR A 63 -55.12 -99.01 -46.35
CA THR A 63 -54.11 -98.03 -45.92
C THR A 63 -54.74 -96.91 -45.12
N LEU A 64 -54.14 -96.55 -43.98
CA LEU A 64 -54.50 -95.32 -43.26
C LEU A 64 -54.07 -94.08 -44.08
N ILE A 65 -54.89 -93.04 -44.06
CA ILE A 65 -54.57 -91.75 -44.67
C ILE A 65 -53.43 -91.09 -43.87
N ASP A 66 -52.34 -90.70 -44.54
CA ASP A 66 -51.22 -89.94 -43.94
C ASP A 66 -51.50 -88.44 -44.08
N ASP A 67 -51.92 -87.80 -42.98
CA ASP A 67 -52.31 -86.38 -42.95
C ASP A 67 -51.09 -85.43 -43.09
N CYS A 68 -49.86 -85.96 -43.06
CA CYS A 68 -48.62 -85.19 -43.23
C CYS A 68 -48.14 -85.08 -44.69
N VAL A 69 -48.76 -85.78 -45.65
CA VAL A 69 -48.41 -85.74 -47.08
C VAL A 69 -48.48 -84.31 -47.66
N GLY A 70 -49.42 -83.49 -47.17
CA GLY A 70 -49.56 -82.08 -47.57
C GLY A 70 -48.49 -81.14 -47.03
N ARG A 71 -47.56 -81.62 -46.20
CA ARG A 71 -46.57 -80.83 -45.44
C ARG A 71 -47.21 -79.62 -44.72
N PRO A 72 -48.26 -79.84 -43.90
CA PRO A 72 -49.02 -78.74 -43.30
C PRO A 72 -48.17 -77.90 -42.33
N CYS A 73 -47.15 -78.48 -41.70
CA CYS A 73 -46.26 -77.78 -40.78
C CYS A 73 -45.16 -77.01 -41.52
N VAL A 74 -45.15 -75.68 -41.38
CA VAL A 74 -44.22 -74.79 -42.08
C VAL A 74 -42.82 -74.83 -41.45
N ASN A 75 -42.73 -74.48 -40.15
CA ASN A 75 -41.48 -74.46 -39.38
C ASN A 75 -41.47 -75.51 -38.26
N GLY A 76 -42.03 -76.68 -38.54
CA GLY A 76 -42.17 -77.76 -37.56
C GLY A 76 -42.01 -79.15 -38.18
N GLU A 77 -42.00 -80.15 -37.31
CA GLU A 77 -42.11 -81.54 -37.70
C GLU A 77 -43.58 -81.96 -37.65
N CYS A 78 -44.09 -82.52 -38.75
CA CYS A 78 -45.44 -83.03 -38.82
C CYS A 78 -45.50 -84.41 -38.17
N ILE A 79 -46.45 -84.57 -37.26
CA ILE A 79 -46.73 -85.84 -36.59
C ILE A 79 -48.14 -86.24 -37.02
N ASP A 80 -48.21 -87.37 -37.73
CA ASP A 80 -49.47 -87.96 -38.19
C ASP A 80 -50.29 -88.44 -36.99
N GLY A 81 -51.60 -88.25 -37.07
CA GLY A 81 -52.55 -88.55 -36.01
C GLY A 81 -53.85 -89.14 -36.57
N VAL A 82 -54.82 -89.41 -35.71
CA VAL A 82 -56.10 -89.98 -36.15
C VAL A 82 -57.00 -88.84 -36.62
N ASN A 83 -57.29 -88.77 -37.93
CA ASN A 83 -58.08 -87.69 -38.58
C ASN A 83 -57.56 -86.27 -38.33
N SER A 84 -56.27 -86.14 -38.03
CA SER A 84 -55.64 -84.87 -37.70
C SER A 84 -54.13 -85.03 -37.68
N TYR A 85 -53.42 -83.93 -37.89
CA TYR A 85 -51.97 -83.84 -37.70
C TYR A 85 -51.65 -82.93 -36.51
N GLN A 86 -50.48 -83.12 -35.90
CA GLN A 86 -49.93 -82.20 -34.92
C GLN A 86 -48.55 -81.71 -35.37
N CYS A 87 -48.36 -80.39 -35.37
CA CYS A 87 -47.07 -79.81 -35.66
C CYS A 87 -46.25 -79.62 -34.39
N ARG A 88 -45.07 -80.23 -34.32
CA ARG A 88 -44.07 -79.93 -33.30
C ARG A 88 -43.18 -78.80 -33.80
N CYS A 89 -43.44 -77.59 -33.33
CA CYS A 89 -42.74 -76.40 -33.78
C CYS A 89 -41.27 -76.41 -33.38
N LYS A 90 -40.40 -75.95 -34.30
CA LYS A 90 -39.01 -75.64 -33.97
C LYS A 90 -38.98 -74.45 -33.01
N SER A 91 -37.93 -74.35 -32.20
CA SER A 91 -37.76 -73.23 -31.26
C SER A 91 -37.90 -71.87 -31.96
N GLY A 92 -38.69 -70.98 -31.37
CA GLY A 92 -39.02 -69.66 -31.93
C GLY A 92 -40.30 -69.60 -32.77
N TYR A 93 -41.00 -70.71 -33.00
CA TYR A 93 -42.25 -70.72 -33.76
C TYR A 93 -43.44 -71.23 -32.95
N GLU A 94 -44.61 -70.65 -33.21
CA GLU A 94 -45.91 -71.04 -32.66
C GLU A 94 -47.01 -71.03 -33.74
N GLY A 95 -48.25 -71.25 -33.34
CA GLY A 95 -49.38 -71.44 -34.25
C GLY A 95 -49.66 -72.93 -34.52
N THR A 96 -50.81 -73.20 -35.16
CA THR A 96 -51.29 -74.58 -35.36
C THR A 96 -50.38 -75.35 -36.32
N ASN A 97 -49.80 -74.62 -37.27
CA ASN A 97 -48.94 -75.12 -38.34
C ASN A 97 -47.49 -74.63 -38.19
N CYS A 98 -47.14 -74.08 -37.02
CA CYS A 98 -45.83 -73.45 -36.77
C CYS A 98 -45.52 -72.33 -37.78
N GLU A 99 -46.56 -71.56 -38.12
CA GLU A 99 -46.57 -70.51 -39.12
C GLU A 99 -46.20 -69.13 -38.56
N GLU A 100 -46.31 -68.96 -37.24
CA GLU A 100 -46.06 -67.69 -36.56
C GLU A 100 -44.68 -67.72 -35.89
N ASN A 101 -43.87 -66.67 -36.09
CA ASN A 101 -42.68 -66.46 -35.29
C ASN A 101 -43.11 -65.91 -33.93
N ILE A 102 -42.60 -66.49 -32.84
CA ILE A 102 -42.83 -65.98 -31.49
C ILE A 102 -42.12 -64.62 -31.42
N ASP A 103 -42.86 -63.56 -31.13
CA ASP A 103 -42.30 -62.21 -31.02
C ASP A 103 -41.42 -62.11 -29.76
N ASP A 104 -40.10 -62.22 -29.96
CA ASP A 104 -39.08 -62.21 -28.92
C ASP A 104 -38.93 -60.81 -28.27
N CYS A 105 -39.62 -59.78 -28.80
CA CYS A 105 -39.67 -58.44 -28.24
C CYS A 105 -40.78 -58.25 -27.18
N LEU A 106 -41.78 -59.14 -27.14
CA LEU A 106 -42.87 -59.11 -26.15
C LEU A 106 -42.30 -59.39 -24.75
N GLY A 107 -42.20 -58.33 -23.93
CA GLY A 107 -41.62 -58.39 -22.58
C GLY A 107 -40.58 -57.32 -22.28
N GLY A 108 -40.23 -56.47 -23.26
CA GLY A 108 -39.32 -55.34 -23.05
C GLY A 108 -37.84 -55.73 -23.11
N ALA A 109 -37.45 -56.51 -24.12
CA ALA A 109 -36.08 -56.98 -24.30
C ALA A 109 -35.06 -55.83 -24.46
N CYS A 110 -35.45 -54.71 -25.08
CA CYS A 110 -34.62 -53.53 -25.27
C CYS A 110 -35.08 -52.37 -24.37
N VAL A 111 -34.17 -51.80 -23.58
CA VAL A 111 -34.49 -50.72 -22.62
C VAL A 111 -34.56 -49.36 -23.32
N ASN A 112 -33.47 -48.97 -24.00
CA ASN A 112 -33.36 -47.68 -24.69
C ASN A 112 -33.10 -47.86 -26.20
N GLY A 113 -33.84 -48.76 -26.83
CA GLY A 113 -33.66 -49.09 -28.24
C GLY A 113 -34.93 -49.62 -28.88
N ASP A 114 -34.90 -49.72 -30.20
CA ASP A 114 -35.96 -50.40 -30.95
C ASP A 114 -35.62 -51.89 -31.00
N CYS A 115 -36.58 -52.73 -30.61
CA CYS A 115 -36.44 -54.18 -30.67
C CYS A 115 -36.79 -54.68 -32.07
N ILE A 116 -35.91 -55.51 -32.63
CA ILE A 116 -36.10 -56.17 -33.90
C ILE A 116 -36.25 -57.66 -33.62
N ASP A 117 -37.44 -58.18 -33.91
CA ASP A 117 -37.78 -59.58 -33.77
C ASP A 117 -36.98 -60.45 -34.75
N GLY A 118 -36.60 -61.63 -34.30
CA GLY A 118 -35.83 -62.62 -35.05
C GLY A 118 -36.31 -64.02 -34.68
N VAL A 119 -35.68 -65.05 -35.24
CA VAL A 119 -36.11 -66.43 -34.97
C VAL A 119 -35.42 -66.92 -33.69
N ASN A 120 -36.17 -67.06 -32.59
CA ASN A 120 -35.64 -67.47 -31.28
C ASN A 120 -34.46 -66.58 -30.81
N SER A 121 -34.50 -65.30 -31.19
CA SER A 121 -33.50 -64.28 -30.93
C SER A 121 -34.06 -62.91 -31.26
N TYR A 122 -33.55 -61.87 -30.61
CA TYR A 122 -33.87 -60.48 -30.91
C TYR A 122 -32.58 -59.68 -31.11
N GLU A 123 -32.69 -58.56 -31.82
CA GLU A 123 -31.64 -57.56 -31.95
C GLU A 123 -32.14 -56.20 -31.46
N CYS A 124 -31.40 -55.57 -30.55
CA CYS A 124 -31.72 -54.22 -30.10
C CYS A 124 -30.94 -53.18 -30.89
N ARG A 125 -31.64 -52.29 -31.59
CA ARG A 125 -31.04 -51.10 -32.19
C ARG A 125 -31.05 -49.96 -31.18
N CYS A 126 -29.91 -49.72 -30.55
CA CYS A 126 -29.80 -48.70 -29.51
C CYS A 126 -30.01 -47.28 -30.06
N LYS A 127 -30.76 -46.49 -29.29
CA LYS A 127 -30.84 -45.04 -29.53
C LYS A 127 -29.46 -44.41 -29.31
N PRO A 128 -29.16 -43.26 -29.95
CA PRO A 128 -27.91 -42.54 -29.72
C PRO A 128 -27.64 -42.33 -28.23
N GLY A 129 -26.40 -42.57 -27.80
CA GLY A 129 -25.98 -42.49 -26.39
C GLY A 129 -26.09 -43.79 -25.59
N TYR A 130 -26.64 -44.88 -26.14
CA TYR A 130 -26.75 -46.15 -25.43
C TYR A 130 -25.99 -47.28 -26.11
N GLU A 131 -25.47 -48.20 -25.30
CA GLU A 131 -24.80 -49.42 -25.70
C GLU A 131 -25.23 -50.62 -24.83
N GLY A 132 -24.67 -51.78 -25.12
CA GLY A 132 -25.04 -53.04 -24.48
C GLY A 132 -26.02 -53.86 -25.32
N LYS A 133 -26.16 -55.14 -24.97
CA LYS A 133 -26.97 -56.08 -25.75
C LYS A 133 -28.44 -55.66 -25.79
N ASN A 134 -28.91 -55.05 -24.71
CA ASN A 134 -30.28 -54.63 -24.50
C ASN A 134 -30.41 -53.10 -24.44
N CYS A 135 -29.37 -52.38 -24.89
CA CYS A 135 -29.27 -50.91 -24.81
C CYS A 135 -29.45 -50.39 -23.38
N GLU A 136 -28.91 -51.15 -22.41
CA GLU A 136 -29.07 -50.93 -20.98
C GLU A 136 -28.00 -50.01 -20.38
N LYS A 137 -26.92 -49.73 -21.12
CA LYS A 137 -25.81 -48.90 -20.65
C LYS A 137 -25.83 -47.56 -21.36
N ASN A 138 -25.77 -46.49 -20.59
CA ASN A 138 -25.43 -45.17 -21.14
C ASN A 138 -23.95 -45.17 -21.52
N ILE A 139 -23.61 -44.66 -22.69
CA ILE A 139 -22.23 -44.44 -23.10
C ILE A 139 -21.70 -43.28 -22.27
N ASP A 140 -20.53 -43.47 -21.65
CA ASP A 140 -19.89 -42.42 -20.85
C ASP A 140 -19.37 -41.30 -21.76
N ASP A 141 -20.16 -40.25 -21.91
CA ASP A 141 -19.86 -39.09 -22.73
C ASP A 141 -18.68 -38.27 -22.15
N CYS A 142 -18.33 -38.49 -20.88
CA CYS A 142 -17.22 -37.80 -20.22
C CYS A 142 -15.84 -38.24 -20.69
N LEU A 143 -15.69 -39.46 -21.21
CA LEU A 143 -14.43 -39.96 -21.77
C LEU A 143 -13.94 -39.14 -22.97
N SER A 144 -14.85 -38.46 -23.65
CA SER A 144 -14.56 -37.57 -24.79
C SER A 144 -14.84 -36.09 -24.49
N SER A 145 -15.15 -35.75 -23.23
CA SER A 145 -15.53 -34.39 -22.85
C SER A 145 -14.39 -33.39 -22.97
N ALA A 146 -14.75 -32.13 -23.19
CA ALA A 146 -13.82 -31.01 -23.28
C ALA A 146 -13.76 -30.15 -22.01
N CYS A 147 -14.30 -30.64 -20.88
CA CYS A 147 -14.31 -29.89 -19.61
C CYS A 147 -12.88 -29.58 -19.16
N VAL A 148 -12.48 -28.30 -19.15
CA VAL A 148 -11.10 -27.90 -18.84
C VAL A 148 -10.91 -27.70 -17.33
N ASN A 149 -11.70 -26.81 -16.74
CA ASN A 149 -11.63 -26.45 -15.31
C ASN A 149 -12.90 -26.82 -14.55
N GLY A 150 -13.43 -28.02 -14.80
CA GLY A 150 -14.67 -28.50 -14.20
C GLY A 150 -14.71 -30.01 -14.08
N ASP A 151 -15.71 -30.51 -13.35
CA ASP A 151 -16.04 -31.93 -13.34
C ASP A 151 -17.01 -32.21 -14.49
N CYS A 152 -16.77 -33.27 -15.25
CA CYS A 152 -17.74 -33.72 -16.24
C CYS A 152 -18.85 -34.54 -15.56
N ILE A 153 -20.08 -34.29 -15.98
CA ILE A 153 -21.28 -35.02 -15.59
C ILE A 153 -21.83 -35.69 -16.85
N ASP A 154 -21.88 -37.02 -16.80
CA ASP A 154 -22.39 -37.86 -17.89
C ASP A 154 -23.90 -37.62 -18.10
N GLY A 155 -24.29 -37.52 -19.36
CA GLY A 155 -25.68 -37.33 -19.79
C GLY A 155 -26.00 -38.34 -20.89
N VAL A 156 -27.16 -38.21 -21.53
CA VAL A 156 -27.53 -39.12 -22.62
C VAL A 156 -27.10 -38.48 -23.94
N ASN A 157 -26.10 -39.07 -24.62
CA ASN A 157 -25.55 -38.56 -25.87
C ASN A 157 -25.11 -37.08 -25.76
N SER A 158 -24.72 -36.67 -24.56
CA SER A 158 -24.33 -35.32 -24.17
C SER A 158 -23.65 -35.34 -22.81
N TYR A 159 -22.88 -34.31 -22.50
CA TYR A 159 -22.29 -34.11 -21.18
C TYR A 159 -22.56 -32.69 -20.68
N GLU A 160 -22.49 -32.52 -19.36
CA GLU A 160 -22.53 -31.22 -18.70
C GLU A 160 -21.25 -31.00 -17.89
N CYS A 161 -20.62 -29.84 -18.02
CA CYS A 161 -19.47 -29.49 -17.20
C CYS A 161 -19.91 -28.68 -15.98
N ARG A 162 -19.63 -29.20 -14.78
CA ARG A 162 -19.78 -28.44 -13.53
C ARG A 162 -18.49 -27.69 -13.24
N CYS A 163 -18.48 -26.39 -13.54
CA CYS A 163 -17.29 -25.57 -13.42
C CYS A 163 -16.84 -25.39 -11.97
N LYS A 164 -15.52 -25.42 -11.76
CA LYS A 164 -14.91 -25.02 -10.49
C LYS A 164 -15.16 -23.51 -10.25
N PRO A 165 -15.16 -23.04 -8.99
CA PRO A 165 -15.28 -21.61 -8.69
C PRO A 165 -14.27 -20.78 -9.49
N GLY A 166 -14.73 -19.66 -10.05
CA GLY A 166 -13.92 -18.77 -10.91
C GLY A 166 -13.95 -19.10 -12.40
N TYR A 167 -14.59 -20.18 -12.84
CA TYR A 167 -14.69 -20.52 -14.26
C TYR A 167 -16.14 -20.54 -14.77
N GLU A 168 -16.30 -20.16 -16.04
CA GLU A 168 -17.57 -20.19 -16.77
C GLU A 168 -17.37 -20.69 -18.21
N GLY A 169 -18.49 -20.79 -18.95
CA GLY A 169 -18.52 -21.33 -20.31
C GLY A 169 -18.99 -22.78 -20.34
N LYS A 170 -19.34 -23.26 -21.53
CA LYS A 170 -19.92 -24.61 -21.71
C LYS A 170 -18.94 -25.70 -21.25
N ASN A 171 -17.65 -25.45 -21.42
CA ASN A 171 -16.58 -26.39 -21.11
C ASN A 171 -15.69 -25.88 -19.96
N CYS A 172 -16.17 -24.88 -19.19
CA CYS A 172 -15.41 -24.21 -18.13
C CYS A 172 -14.07 -23.64 -18.63
N GLU A 173 -14.08 -23.13 -19.85
CA GLU A 173 -12.89 -22.67 -20.58
C GLU A 173 -12.55 -21.20 -20.31
N LYS A 174 -13.46 -20.44 -19.72
CA LYS A 174 -13.29 -19.01 -19.45
C LYS A 174 -13.07 -18.77 -17.97
N ASN A 175 -12.04 -18.03 -17.62
CA ASN A 175 -11.92 -17.45 -16.29
C ASN A 175 -12.95 -16.31 -16.17
N ILE A 176 -13.68 -16.27 -15.07
CA ILE A 176 -14.57 -15.17 -14.74
C ILE A 176 -13.68 -13.96 -14.42
N ASP A 177 -13.94 -12.82 -15.06
CA ASP A 177 -13.17 -11.60 -14.83
C ASP A 177 -13.58 -10.98 -13.48
N ASP A 178 -12.74 -11.21 -12.47
CA ASP A 178 -12.93 -10.72 -11.10
C ASP A 178 -12.73 -9.19 -10.98
N CYS A 179 -12.27 -8.53 -12.06
CA CYS A 179 -12.05 -7.08 -12.11
C CYS A 179 -13.26 -6.27 -12.58
N VAL A 180 -14.33 -6.90 -13.08
CA VAL A 180 -15.55 -6.21 -13.57
C VAL A 180 -16.17 -5.30 -12.51
N GLY A 181 -16.11 -5.69 -11.23
CA GLY A 181 -16.60 -4.89 -10.10
C GLY A 181 -15.74 -3.66 -9.76
N ARG A 182 -14.60 -3.46 -10.44
CA ARG A 182 -13.60 -2.41 -10.18
C ARG A 182 -13.20 -2.36 -8.70
N PRO A 183 -12.73 -3.48 -8.12
CA PRO A 183 -12.41 -3.56 -6.69
C PRO A 183 -11.24 -2.64 -6.28
N CYS A 184 -10.33 -2.34 -7.20
CA CYS A 184 -9.18 -1.48 -6.95
C CYS A 184 -9.53 0.01 -7.12
N VAL A 185 -9.38 0.81 -6.06
CA VAL A 185 -9.73 2.24 -6.05
C VAL A 185 -8.66 3.08 -6.73
N ASN A 186 -7.42 3.03 -6.21
CA ASN A 186 -6.27 3.77 -6.75
C ASN A 186 -5.19 2.81 -7.28
N GLY A 187 -5.59 1.84 -8.10
CA GLY A 187 -4.68 0.84 -8.62
C GLY A 187 -5.15 0.23 -9.94
N GLU A 188 -4.35 -0.68 -10.44
CA GLU A 188 -4.70 -1.55 -11.56
C GLU A 188 -5.17 -2.89 -11.01
N CYS A 189 -6.32 -3.36 -11.48
CA CYS A 189 -6.82 -4.68 -11.13
C CYS A 189 -6.21 -5.73 -12.05
N ILE A 190 -5.73 -6.81 -11.45
CA ILE A 190 -5.17 -7.96 -12.14
C ILE A 190 -6.10 -9.13 -11.82
N ASP A 191 -6.71 -9.66 -12.88
CA ASP A 191 -7.61 -10.80 -12.82
C ASP A 191 -6.86 -12.06 -12.37
N GLY A 192 -7.50 -12.85 -11.52
CA GLY A 192 -6.99 -14.09 -10.98
C GLY A 192 -8.07 -15.17 -11.04
N VAL A 193 -7.82 -16.34 -10.45
CA VAL A 193 -8.84 -17.39 -10.43
C VAL A 193 -9.67 -17.24 -9.18
N ASN A 194 -10.96 -16.89 -9.32
CA ASN A 194 -11.89 -16.70 -8.20
C ASN A 194 -11.35 -15.69 -7.15
N SER A 195 -10.53 -14.75 -7.61
CA SER A 195 -9.81 -13.76 -6.81
C SER A 195 -9.18 -12.72 -7.73
N TYR A 196 -8.85 -11.56 -7.18
CA TYR A 196 -8.14 -10.50 -7.89
C TYR A 196 -6.94 -10.01 -7.08
N GLN A 197 -6.02 -9.33 -7.74
CA GLN A 197 -4.93 -8.60 -7.09
C GLN A 197 -4.91 -7.15 -7.56
N CYS A 198 -4.83 -6.21 -6.62
CA CYS A 198 -4.64 -4.80 -6.94
C CYS A 198 -3.16 -4.41 -6.92
N ARG A 199 -2.68 -3.84 -8.03
CA ARG A 199 -1.39 -3.16 -8.09
C ARG A 199 -1.58 -1.67 -7.83
N CYS A 200 -1.25 -1.24 -6.62
CA CYS A 200 -1.49 0.14 -6.18
C CYS A 200 -0.60 1.14 -6.91
N LYS A 201 -1.18 2.32 -7.22
CA LYS A 201 -0.40 3.48 -7.66
C LYS A 201 0.51 3.97 -6.52
N PRO A 202 1.62 4.66 -6.82
CA PRO A 202 2.48 5.25 -5.80
C PRO A 202 1.68 6.11 -4.81
N GLY A 203 1.97 5.96 -3.52
CA GLY A 203 1.28 6.66 -2.42
C GLY A 203 0.04 5.95 -1.87
N TYR A 204 -0.37 4.80 -2.42
CA TYR A 204 -1.53 4.05 -1.91
C TYR A 204 -1.16 2.64 -1.45
N GLU A 205 -1.89 2.16 -0.44
CA GLU A 205 -1.76 0.82 0.13
C GLU A 205 -3.12 0.17 0.43
N GLY A 206 -3.06 -1.03 1.02
CA GLY A 206 -4.22 -1.89 1.31
C GLY A 206 -4.61 -2.78 0.14
N THR A 207 -5.42 -3.81 0.42
CA THR A 207 -5.83 -4.83 -0.56
C THR A 207 -6.50 -4.24 -1.80
N ASN A 208 -7.23 -3.13 -1.63
CA ASN A 208 -7.98 -2.45 -2.69
C ASN A 208 -7.37 -1.10 -3.08
N CYS A 209 -6.16 -0.77 -2.61
CA CYS A 209 -5.50 0.52 -2.87
C CYS A 209 -6.38 1.72 -2.46
N GLY A 210 -7.11 1.57 -1.36
CA GLY A 210 -8.04 2.58 -0.84
C GLY A 210 -7.42 3.50 0.20
N GLU A 211 -6.26 3.14 0.74
CA GLU A 211 -5.62 3.86 1.85
C GLU A 211 -4.46 4.70 1.30
N ASN A 212 -4.42 5.99 1.65
CA ASN A 212 -3.25 6.83 1.38
C ASN A 212 -2.17 6.47 2.39
N ILE A 213 -0.95 6.23 1.91
CA ILE A 213 0.21 6.01 2.77
C ILE A 213 0.50 7.30 3.52
N ASP A 214 0.60 7.24 4.86
CA ASP A 214 0.93 8.40 5.68
C ASP A 214 2.40 8.80 5.50
N ASP A 215 2.63 9.82 4.66
CA ASP A 215 3.96 10.33 4.35
C ASP A 215 4.59 11.16 5.49
N CYS A 216 3.84 11.41 6.57
CA CYS A 216 4.28 12.17 7.75
C CYS A 216 4.98 11.33 8.82
N VAL A 217 5.00 9.98 8.68
CA VAL A 217 5.67 9.09 9.64
C VAL A 217 7.16 9.44 9.76
N GLY A 218 7.63 9.60 11.01
CA GLY A 218 9.04 9.85 11.33
C GLY A 218 9.43 11.33 11.47
N ASN A 219 8.50 12.22 11.83
CA ASN A 219 8.77 13.65 12.14
C ASN A 219 9.53 14.38 11.01
N LYS A 220 8.92 14.45 9.82
CA LYS A 220 9.55 15.08 8.64
C LYS A 220 9.79 16.60 8.81
N CYS A 221 8.87 17.29 9.50
CA CYS A 221 8.90 18.72 9.78
C CYS A 221 9.56 19.01 11.13
N VAL A 222 10.43 20.02 11.19
CA VAL A 222 11.17 20.39 12.42
C VAL A 222 10.37 21.35 13.30
N HIS A 223 9.93 22.48 12.74
CA HIS A 223 9.11 23.48 13.43
C HIS A 223 7.81 23.74 12.68
N GLY A 224 6.94 22.73 12.66
CA GLY A 224 5.65 22.85 12.00
C GLY A 224 4.85 21.58 12.03
N LYS A 225 3.62 21.66 11.52
CA LYS A 225 2.72 20.53 11.37
C LYS A 225 2.95 19.86 10.02
N CYS A 226 3.18 18.56 10.03
CA CYS A 226 3.17 17.77 8.79
C CYS A 226 1.74 17.58 8.29
N VAL A 227 1.54 17.78 6.99
CA VAL A 227 0.29 17.55 6.29
C VAL A 227 0.54 16.50 5.24
N ASP A 228 -0.10 15.35 5.41
CA ASP A 228 -0.07 14.22 4.50
C ASP A 228 -0.65 14.60 3.12
N LYS A 229 -0.02 14.10 2.06
CA LYS A 229 -0.44 14.26 0.67
C LYS A 229 -0.31 12.91 -0.03
N VAL A 230 -0.73 12.84 -1.29
CA VAL A 230 -0.55 11.61 -2.07
C VAL A 230 0.91 11.53 -2.49
N ASN A 231 1.60 10.48 -2.05
CA ASN A 231 3.00 10.18 -2.42
C ASN A 231 3.95 11.37 -2.12
N SER A 232 3.64 12.17 -1.11
CA SER A 232 4.37 13.37 -0.70
C SER A 232 3.85 13.90 0.64
N TYR A 233 4.56 14.87 1.21
CA TYR A 233 4.10 15.58 2.40
C TYR A 233 4.34 17.08 2.23
N GLN A 234 3.65 17.89 3.05
CA GLN A 234 3.88 19.32 3.13
C GLN A 234 3.98 19.77 4.58
N CYS A 235 4.99 20.58 4.91
CA CYS A 235 5.12 21.17 6.23
C CYS A 235 4.42 22.53 6.30
N GLN A 236 3.49 22.68 7.25
CA GLN A 236 2.93 23.97 7.63
C GLN A 236 3.76 24.54 8.77
N CYS A 237 4.62 25.51 8.46
CA CYS A 237 5.60 26.04 9.42
C CYS A 237 4.98 26.88 10.53
N ASP A 238 5.55 26.72 11.72
CA ASP A 238 5.27 27.57 12.88
C ASP A 238 5.75 29.01 12.62
N PHE A 239 5.18 29.96 13.36
CA PHE A 239 5.52 31.38 13.20
C PHE A 239 7.02 31.62 13.40
N GLY A 240 7.67 32.21 12.39
CA GLY A 240 9.10 32.53 12.39
C GLY A 240 10.01 31.48 11.77
N TYR A 241 9.45 30.39 11.23
CA TYR A 241 10.17 29.36 10.48
C TYR A 241 9.71 29.27 9.02
N GLU A 242 10.61 28.84 8.15
CA GLU A 242 10.38 28.63 6.72
C GLU A 242 11.20 27.44 6.17
N GLY A 243 11.07 27.16 4.88
CA GLY A 243 11.69 26.04 4.19
C GLY A 243 10.81 24.79 4.14
N ASP A 244 11.13 23.86 3.26
CA ASP A 244 10.30 22.66 2.99
C ASP A 244 10.11 21.77 4.22
N ARG A 245 11.05 21.83 5.17
CA ARG A 245 11.01 21.08 6.45
C ARG A 245 10.81 21.99 7.67
N CYS A 246 10.57 23.28 7.48
CA CYS A 246 10.47 24.28 8.55
C CYS A 246 11.70 24.29 9.47
N ASP A 247 12.89 24.14 8.88
CA ASP A 247 14.18 24.09 9.56
C ASP A 247 14.97 25.40 9.44
N GLN A 248 14.45 26.37 8.69
CA GLN A 248 15.07 27.68 8.48
C GLN A 248 14.36 28.73 9.33
N VAL A 249 15.14 29.61 9.98
CA VAL A 249 14.59 30.76 10.71
C VAL A 249 14.41 31.93 9.75
N ILE A 250 13.25 32.57 9.79
CA ILE A 250 12.98 33.79 9.03
C ILE A 250 13.84 34.92 9.61
N MET A 251 14.90 35.32 8.90
CA MET A 251 15.84 36.36 9.35
C MET A 251 15.42 37.79 8.98
N LYS A 252 14.30 37.98 8.28
CA LYS A 252 13.80 39.32 7.94
C LYS A 252 12.98 39.91 9.09
N PRO A 253 13.10 41.22 9.37
CA PRO A 253 12.20 41.88 10.32
C PRO A 253 10.76 41.83 9.80
N SER A 254 9.79 41.65 10.70
CA SER A 254 8.37 41.58 10.34
C SER A 254 7.81 42.93 9.87
N THR A 255 8.30 44.03 10.45
CA THR A 255 7.82 45.39 10.16
C THR A 255 8.97 46.39 10.23
N CYS A 256 8.94 47.42 9.39
CA CYS A 256 9.84 48.56 9.47
C CYS A 256 9.08 49.86 9.25
N SER A 257 9.46 50.91 9.98
CA SER A 257 8.96 52.28 9.83
C SER A 257 10.13 53.26 9.80
N ASP A 258 9.87 54.48 9.32
CA ASP A 258 10.84 55.56 9.29
C ASP A 258 10.53 56.50 10.46
N ALA A 259 11.42 56.56 11.44
CA ALA A 259 11.28 57.47 12.57
C ALA A 259 11.65 58.89 12.11
N ASN A 260 10.73 59.83 12.31
CA ASN A 260 10.91 61.23 11.93
C ASN A 260 11.73 61.97 12.98
N TRP A 261 12.94 62.38 12.63
CA TRP A 261 13.87 63.10 13.50
C TRP A 261 14.05 64.58 13.13
N TRP A 262 13.28 65.11 12.17
CA TRP A 262 13.40 66.47 11.62
C TRP A 262 13.32 67.61 12.62
N LYS A 263 12.75 67.36 13.80
CA LYS A 263 12.70 68.34 14.90
C LYS A 263 13.48 67.87 16.11
N SER A 264 13.47 66.57 16.40
CA SER A 264 14.09 66.04 17.60
C SER A 264 15.63 66.05 17.50
N PHE A 265 16.19 65.83 16.30
CA PHE A 265 17.64 65.93 16.07
C PHE A 265 18.09 67.37 15.78
N ASP A 266 17.17 68.34 15.70
CA ASP A 266 17.44 69.79 15.63
C ASP A 266 17.48 70.45 17.01
N ALA A 267 17.05 69.74 18.06
CA ALA A 267 17.19 70.15 19.46
C ALA A 267 18.15 69.25 20.26
N LYS A 268 18.67 69.77 21.38
CA LYS A 268 19.35 68.94 22.38
C LYS A 268 18.36 67.91 22.93
N GLY A 269 18.76 66.64 22.99
CA GLY A 269 17.89 65.58 23.49
C GLY A 269 18.05 64.27 22.74
N TRP A 270 17.08 63.38 22.98
CA TRP A 270 16.99 62.06 22.35
C TRP A 270 16.17 62.12 21.05
N SER A 271 16.69 61.44 20.03
CA SER A 271 15.92 61.03 18.85
C SER A 271 15.96 59.50 18.78
N ASN A 272 14.79 58.86 18.85
CA ASN A 272 14.66 57.42 18.98
C ASN A 272 13.70 56.86 17.93
N CYS A 273 13.72 55.54 17.75
CA CYS A 273 12.58 54.83 17.18
C CYS A 273 11.35 54.95 18.11
N ASP A 274 10.15 54.83 17.52
CA ASP A 274 8.88 55.00 18.25
C ASP A 274 8.66 54.04 19.43
N ARG A 275 9.37 52.90 19.45
CA ARG A 275 9.24 51.85 20.47
C ARG A 275 10.58 51.21 20.78
N ASP A 276 10.68 50.65 21.98
CA ASP A 276 11.89 50.01 22.53
C ASP A 276 12.25 48.67 21.85
N ASN A 277 11.29 48.06 21.15
CA ASN A 277 11.48 46.82 20.40
C ASN A 277 11.73 47.05 18.90
N LEU A 278 12.03 48.30 18.52
CA LEU A 278 12.48 48.65 17.18
C LEU A 278 13.99 48.94 17.21
N PHE A 279 14.66 48.68 16.10
CA PHE A 279 16.10 48.75 16.00
C PHE A 279 16.48 49.41 14.68
N ILE A 280 17.46 50.30 14.73
CA ILE A 280 17.91 51.08 13.58
C ILE A 280 18.67 50.18 12.61
N THR A 281 18.26 50.18 11.35
CA THR A 281 18.95 49.49 10.24
C THR A 281 19.60 50.48 9.27
N GLY A 282 19.35 51.78 9.44
CA GLY A 282 19.99 52.83 8.68
C GLY A 282 19.48 54.22 9.00
N PHE A 283 20.06 55.19 8.32
CA PHE A 283 19.87 56.60 8.55
C PHE A 283 19.64 57.33 7.23
N ASN A 284 18.79 58.35 7.25
CA ASN A 284 18.53 59.23 6.11
C ASN A 284 19.10 60.61 6.37
N ARG A 285 19.75 61.17 5.35
CA ARG A 285 20.28 62.53 5.41
C ARG A 285 19.54 63.47 4.46
N SER A 286 19.24 64.68 4.93
CA SER A 286 18.78 65.78 4.09
C SER A 286 19.94 66.40 3.30
N PRO A 287 19.67 67.05 2.16
CA PRO A 287 20.68 67.81 1.45
C PRO A 287 21.18 69.00 2.28
N PRO A 288 22.49 69.33 2.24
CA PRO A 288 23.02 70.48 2.96
C PRO A 288 22.43 71.79 2.43
N LYS A 289 22.11 72.72 3.34
CA LYS A 289 21.69 74.09 2.98
C LYS A 289 22.92 74.82 2.39
N LYS A 290 22.71 75.64 1.35
CA LYS A 290 23.77 76.33 0.56
C LYS A 290 24.98 76.77 1.41
N ASN A 291 26.19 76.50 0.90
CA ASN A 291 27.53 76.66 1.49
C ASN A 291 27.99 75.49 2.39
N ASN A 292 28.46 74.39 1.79
CA ASN A 292 29.39 73.32 2.25
C ASN A 292 29.55 72.96 3.76
N LYS A 293 28.66 73.41 4.64
CA LYS A 293 28.61 73.04 6.04
C LYS A 293 27.80 71.76 6.13
N ASP A 294 28.34 70.79 6.84
CA ASP A 294 27.72 69.48 7.00
C ASP A 294 27.44 69.16 8.48
N PRO A 295 26.50 69.91 9.07
CA PRO A 295 26.18 69.82 10.48
C PRO A 295 25.38 68.56 10.80
N ILE A 296 25.45 68.13 12.07
CA ILE A 296 24.78 66.90 12.53
C ILE A 296 23.27 66.89 12.33
N TYR A 297 22.63 68.05 12.32
CA TYR A 297 21.18 68.17 12.18
C TYR A 297 20.65 67.73 10.80
N LEU A 298 21.53 67.51 9.81
CA LEU A 298 21.12 66.92 8.53
C LEU A 298 20.73 65.44 8.66
N LEU A 299 20.88 64.81 9.83
CA LEU A 299 20.39 63.49 10.14
C LEU A 299 18.90 63.54 10.52
N GLU A 300 18.02 63.39 9.53
CA GLU A 300 16.59 63.70 9.68
C GLU A 300 15.71 62.50 9.97
N GLU A 301 16.13 61.28 9.64
CA GLU A 301 15.30 60.08 9.84
C GLU A 301 16.16 58.84 10.14
N ALA A 302 15.56 57.89 10.85
CA ALA A 302 16.14 56.58 11.11
C ALA A 302 15.20 55.45 10.63
N LYS A 303 15.75 54.45 9.94
CA LYS A 303 15.00 53.26 9.52
C LYS A 303 14.90 52.32 10.72
N CYS A 304 13.72 52.22 11.30
CA CYS A 304 13.46 51.45 12.51
C CYS A 304 12.71 50.16 12.15
N CYS A 305 13.35 49.01 12.36
CA CYS A 305 12.76 47.70 12.08
C CYS A 305 12.51 46.94 13.37
N SER A 306 11.44 46.14 13.42
CA SER A 306 11.22 45.19 14.51
C SER A 306 12.33 44.14 14.54
N ALA A 307 12.48 43.43 15.65
CA ALA A 307 13.24 42.19 15.64
C ALA A 307 12.67 41.20 14.60
N ILE A 308 13.45 40.16 14.31
CA ILE A 308 12.97 38.98 13.56
C ILE A 308 11.76 38.34 14.27
N PRO A 309 10.88 37.60 13.57
CA PRO A 309 9.61 37.12 14.10
C PRO A 309 9.71 36.42 15.47
N LEU A 310 10.67 35.51 15.65
CA LEU A 310 10.87 34.74 16.89
C LEU A 310 11.23 35.59 18.13
N LEU A 311 11.64 36.85 17.93
CA LEU A 311 12.03 37.78 18.98
C LEU A 311 11.10 39.01 19.07
N SER A 312 10.24 39.21 18.07
CA SER A 312 9.43 40.42 17.87
C SER A 312 8.44 40.73 19.02
N SER A 313 7.94 39.70 19.71
CA SER A 313 6.93 39.82 20.77
C SER A 313 7.48 40.14 22.17
N LYS A 314 8.81 40.21 22.34
CA LYS A 314 9.44 40.06 23.67
C LYS A 314 9.84 41.36 24.39
N GLY A 315 9.37 42.52 23.93
CA GLY A 315 9.67 43.83 24.53
C GLY A 315 11.17 44.20 24.47
N GLY A 316 11.49 45.49 24.59
CA GLY A 316 12.87 45.97 24.59
C GLY A 316 13.41 46.16 26.01
N GLU A 317 14.61 45.66 26.29
CA GLU A 317 15.46 46.14 27.38
C GLU A 317 16.42 47.16 26.77
N CYS A 318 16.43 48.39 27.28
CA CYS A 318 17.23 49.49 26.75
C CYS A 318 18.16 50.07 27.80
N LEU A 319 19.33 50.52 27.34
CA LEU A 319 20.30 51.27 28.12
C LEU A 319 20.86 52.41 27.27
N ALA A 320 21.49 53.38 27.94
CA ALA A 320 22.28 54.41 27.28
C ALA A 320 23.75 53.98 27.24
N ALA A 321 24.29 53.82 26.04
CA ALA A 321 25.71 53.54 25.82
C ALA A 321 26.47 54.86 25.81
N ASN A 322 27.51 54.95 26.64
CA ASN A 322 28.35 56.13 26.75
C ASN A 322 29.27 56.26 25.52
N TRP A 323 29.03 57.28 24.69
CA TRP A 323 29.83 57.61 23.50
C TRP A 323 30.57 58.95 23.63
N TRP A 324 30.54 59.57 24.82
CA TRP A 324 30.99 60.94 25.08
C TRP A 324 32.38 61.23 24.51
N SER A 325 33.32 60.30 24.68
CA SER A 325 34.71 60.49 24.23
C SER A 325 35.07 59.72 22.95
N THR A 326 34.19 58.88 22.44
CA THR A 326 34.51 57.99 21.31
C THR A 326 34.32 58.69 19.97
N LEU A 327 33.30 59.55 19.84
CA LEU A 327 33.14 60.38 18.65
C LEU A 327 34.03 61.63 18.66
N ASP A 328 34.68 61.96 19.77
CA ASP A 328 35.69 63.02 19.84
C ASP A 328 36.97 62.64 19.06
N LYS A 329 37.31 61.34 19.03
CA LYS A 329 38.55 60.84 18.43
C LYS A 329 38.33 60.38 17.00
N LYS A 330 39.39 60.51 16.20
CA LYS A 330 39.46 59.94 14.85
C LYS A 330 39.75 58.43 14.94
N ASN A 331 39.23 57.67 13.98
CA ASN A 331 39.44 56.23 13.82
C ASN A 331 39.02 55.42 15.06
N GLU A 332 37.90 55.83 15.68
CA GLU A 332 37.34 55.15 16.86
C GLU A 332 35.89 54.74 16.60
N TRP A 333 35.49 53.64 17.25
CA TRP A 333 34.15 53.10 17.16
C TRP A 333 33.31 53.53 18.36
N SER A 334 32.09 53.96 18.09
CA SER A 334 31.06 54.19 19.10
C SER A 334 30.04 53.06 19.00
N LEU A 335 30.11 52.11 19.94
CA LEU A 335 29.37 50.85 19.89
C LEU A 335 28.36 50.74 21.04
N CYS A 336 27.28 50.03 20.78
CA CYS A 336 26.42 49.46 21.79
C CYS A 336 27.14 48.31 22.53
N PRO A 337 26.79 48.06 23.81
CA PRO A 337 27.27 46.88 24.53
C PRO A 337 26.87 45.59 23.83
N SER A 338 27.71 44.55 23.96
CA SER A 338 27.50 43.25 23.32
C SER A 338 26.06 42.73 23.44
N GLY A 339 25.43 42.43 22.30
CA GLY A 339 24.06 41.95 22.21
C GLY A 339 22.97 43.04 22.18
N TYR A 340 23.33 44.32 22.24
CA TYR A 340 22.40 45.44 22.12
C TYR A 340 22.52 46.16 20.77
N PHE A 341 21.39 46.59 20.22
CA PHE A 341 21.29 47.22 18.91
C PHE A 341 20.81 48.65 19.06
N LEU A 342 21.24 49.52 18.15
CA LEU A 342 20.92 50.93 18.22
C LEU A 342 19.43 51.15 18.02
N ASN A 343 18.81 51.96 18.86
CA ASN A 343 17.41 52.38 18.79
C ASN A 343 17.29 53.89 18.64
N GLY A 344 18.30 54.65 19.07
CA GLY A 344 18.28 56.09 19.03
C GLY A 344 19.63 56.70 19.38
N LEU A 345 19.70 58.02 19.27
CA LEU A 345 20.90 58.82 19.53
C LEU A 345 20.52 59.99 20.43
N TYR A 346 21.36 60.26 21.42
CA TYR A 346 21.31 61.48 22.20
C TYR A 346 22.35 62.45 21.70
N ARG A 347 21.96 63.72 21.57
CA ARG A 347 22.90 64.78 21.30
C ARG A 347 22.81 65.94 22.27
N ASN A 348 23.96 66.58 22.46
CA ASN A 348 24.11 67.82 23.21
C ASN A 348 23.99 69.05 22.28
N SER A 349 24.17 70.26 22.82
CA SER A 349 24.11 71.50 22.04
C SER A 349 25.31 71.67 21.11
N GLY A 350 25.06 72.08 19.86
CA GLY A 350 26.08 72.33 18.83
C GLY A 350 25.74 71.66 17.50
N ASP A 351 26.61 71.85 16.49
CA ASP A 351 26.43 71.36 15.12
C ASP A 351 27.47 70.31 14.70
N LYS A 352 28.32 69.87 15.64
CA LYS A 352 29.47 69.00 15.44
C LYS A 352 29.20 67.54 15.75
N LEU A 353 29.85 66.62 15.02
CA LEU A 353 29.63 65.17 15.11
C LEU A 353 29.80 64.63 16.52
N HIS A 354 30.85 65.05 17.23
CA HIS A 354 31.10 64.61 18.60
C HIS A 354 30.03 65.04 19.63
N LYS A 355 29.08 65.91 19.25
CA LYS A 355 27.94 66.24 20.12
C LYS A 355 26.94 65.09 20.24
N ILE A 356 27.09 64.01 19.48
CA ILE A 356 26.42 62.75 19.74
C ILE A 356 27.17 62.05 20.88
N GLU A 357 26.63 62.13 22.09
CA GLU A 357 27.32 61.71 23.31
C GLU A 357 26.83 60.35 23.84
N GLU A 358 25.64 59.90 23.43
CA GLU A 358 25.11 58.60 23.86
C GLU A 358 24.32 57.90 22.73
N GLY A 359 24.46 56.57 22.68
CA GLY A 359 23.61 55.70 21.87
C GLY A 359 22.54 55.04 22.72
N ARG A 360 21.27 55.16 22.36
CA ARG A 360 20.20 54.37 22.98
C ARG A 360 20.29 52.96 22.41
N CYS A 361 20.71 52.00 23.22
CA CYS A 361 20.96 50.64 22.79
C CYS A 361 19.92 49.72 23.43
N CYS A 362 19.14 49.03 22.61
CA CYS A 362 18.05 48.16 23.02
C CYS A 362 18.26 46.73 22.53
N LYS A 363 17.68 45.74 23.21
CA LYS A 363 17.60 44.36 22.74
C LYS A 363 16.27 43.72 23.15
N PRO A 364 15.81 42.66 22.46
CA PRO A 364 14.72 41.85 22.99
C PRO A 364 15.11 41.25 24.35
N LYS A 365 14.20 41.19 25.32
CA LYS A 365 14.51 40.72 26.70
C LYS A 365 15.16 39.33 26.76
N THR A 366 14.82 38.44 25.83
CA THR A 366 15.40 37.08 25.76
C THR A 366 16.59 36.96 24.81
N HIS A 367 16.99 38.05 24.14
CA HIS A 367 18.17 38.05 23.31
C HIS A 367 19.42 38.07 24.21
N PRO A 368 20.44 37.25 23.90
CA PRO A 368 21.62 37.16 24.74
C PRO A 368 22.53 38.40 24.60
N ASN A 369 23.49 38.54 25.53
CA ASN A 369 24.46 39.65 25.56
C ASN A 369 25.64 39.46 24.57
N TRP A 370 25.34 39.00 23.35
CA TRP A 370 26.32 38.86 22.26
C TRP A 370 25.63 38.98 20.90
N TYR A 371 26.40 39.36 19.88
CA TYR A 371 25.90 39.58 18.51
C TYR A 371 26.04 38.33 17.65
N GLY A 372 25.20 38.21 16.61
CA GLY A 372 25.33 37.17 15.60
C GLY A 372 26.52 37.46 14.68
N GLN A 373 26.37 37.15 13.40
CA GLN A 373 27.34 37.65 12.44
C GLN A 373 27.34 39.19 12.43
N CYS A 374 28.53 39.76 12.41
CA CYS A 374 28.71 41.19 12.25
C CYS A 374 29.60 41.46 11.03
N TYR A 375 29.37 42.58 10.39
CA TYR A 375 30.23 43.11 9.36
C TYR A 375 30.25 44.64 9.43
N ASP A 376 31.27 45.23 8.82
CA ASP A 376 31.40 46.69 8.73
C ASP A 376 30.92 47.14 7.36
N GLU A 377 29.78 47.81 7.35
CA GLU A 377 29.24 48.42 6.14
C GLU A 377 30.01 49.71 5.86
N ASN A 378 30.62 49.82 4.68
CA ASN A 378 31.26 51.06 4.26
C ASN A 378 30.20 51.99 3.66
N VAL A 379 29.90 53.07 4.38
CA VAL A 379 28.88 54.04 4.02
C VAL A 379 29.42 55.40 3.64
N GLY A 380 30.72 55.71 3.77
CA GLY A 380 31.25 57.08 3.56
C GLY A 380 30.70 57.78 2.30
N ILE A 381 30.87 57.18 1.13
CA ILE A 381 30.37 57.78 -0.14
C ILE A 381 28.84 57.95 -0.16
N ALA A 382 28.11 56.98 0.40
CA ALA A 382 26.65 56.98 0.39
C ALA A 382 26.06 57.92 1.45
N PHE A 383 26.71 58.01 2.61
CA PHE A 383 26.31 58.82 3.73
C PHE A 383 26.58 60.29 3.41
N ASP A 384 27.65 60.63 2.71
CA ASP A 384 27.99 62.01 2.32
C ASP A 384 26.96 62.66 1.38
N LYS A 385 26.08 61.86 0.78
CA LYS A 385 25.02 62.31 -0.12
C LYS A 385 23.68 62.31 0.62
N GLN A 386 22.74 63.10 0.11
CA GLN A 386 21.36 63.00 0.57
C GLN A 386 20.82 61.59 0.33
N GLY A 387 19.95 61.13 1.23
CA GLY A 387 19.31 59.83 1.12
C GLY A 387 19.76 58.82 2.17
N TRP A 388 19.37 57.58 1.93
CA TRP A 388 19.49 56.49 2.88
C TRP A 388 20.85 55.80 2.79
N SER A 389 21.48 55.63 3.95
CA SER A 389 22.55 54.65 4.15
C SER A 389 22.09 53.60 5.15
N LYS A 390 22.24 52.32 4.81
CA LYS A 390 21.66 51.19 5.55
C LYS A 390 22.63 50.01 5.60
N CYS A 391 22.45 49.12 6.57
CA CYS A 391 23.01 47.79 6.48
C CYS A 391 22.48 47.09 5.21
N SER A 392 23.37 46.66 4.32
CA SER A 392 23.06 45.95 3.07
C SER A 392 22.44 44.57 3.27
N LYS A 393 22.75 43.87 4.38
CA LYS A 393 22.22 42.53 4.66
C LYS A 393 20.93 42.59 5.48
N THR A 394 19.92 41.82 5.07
CA THR A 394 18.68 41.65 5.83
C THR A 394 18.95 40.99 7.19
N GLY A 395 18.12 41.31 8.19
CA GLY A 395 18.29 40.80 9.55
C GLY A 395 19.47 41.38 10.32
N HIS A 396 20.18 42.37 9.76
CA HIS A 396 21.25 43.09 10.42
C HIS A 396 20.79 44.48 10.83
N TYR A 397 21.22 44.89 12.02
CA TYR A 397 20.88 46.15 12.65
C TYR A 397 22.17 46.86 13.04
N ILE A 398 22.13 48.18 13.03
CA ILE A 398 23.28 49.00 13.42
C ILE A 398 23.51 48.81 14.92
N THR A 399 24.73 48.47 15.29
CA THR A 399 25.17 48.41 16.69
C THR A 399 26.16 49.52 17.01
N GLY A 400 26.61 50.27 16.00
CA GLY A 400 27.46 51.43 16.22
C GLY A 400 27.98 52.05 14.93
N VAL A 401 28.68 53.16 15.09
CA VAL A 401 29.20 53.99 14.01
C VAL A 401 30.70 54.23 14.18
N HIS A 402 31.40 54.36 13.05
CA HIS A 402 32.84 54.63 13.01
C HIS A 402 33.12 55.97 12.37
N ARG A 403 34.04 56.74 12.98
CA ARG A 403 34.51 58.01 12.44
C ARG A 403 35.92 57.84 11.85
N ASP A 404 36.13 57.98 10.54
CA ASP A 404 37.45 57.73 9.89
C ASP A 404 38.34 58.99 9.78
N SER A 405 37.75 60.20 9.86
CA SER A 405 38.39 61.47 9.49
C SER A 405 38.66 62.46 10.66
N GLY A 406 39.59 63.41 10.41
CA GLY A 406 40.07 64.42 11.35
C GLY A 406 39.23 65.71 11.47
N THR A 407 38.22 65.93 10.62
CA THR A 407 37.21 66.99 10.81
C THR A 407 36.02 66.45 11.61
N ASP A 408 35.07 67.29 11.99
CA ASP A 408 34.04 66.97 12.99
C ASP A 408 32.62 67.21 12.45
N TRP A 409 32.44 66.81 11.19
CA TRP A 409 31.21 66.94 10.42
C TRP A 409 30.52 65.58 10.24
N LEU A 410 29.23 65.61 9.90
CA LEU A 410 28.39 64.41 9.84
C LEU A 410 28.89 63.36 8.82
N HIS A 411 29.44 63.79 7.69
CA HIS A 411 30.05 62.94 6.65
C HIS A 411 31.20 62.08 7.13
N ASN A 412 31.83 62.42 8.25
CA ASN A 412 32.93 61.61 8.75
C ASN A 412 32.47 60.28 9.37
N ILE A 413 31.17 59.98 9.40
CA ILE A 413 30.67 58.64 9.67
C ILE A 413 30.81 57.80 8.38
N ASP A 414 31.90 57.05 8.30
CA ASP A 414 32.23 56.26 7.11
C ASP A 414 31.82 54.80 7.19
N LYS A 415 31.56 54.27 8.41
CA LYS A 415 31.18 52.86 8.57
C LYS A 415 30.09 52.65 9.62
N PHE A 416 29.21 51.70 9.34
CA PHE A 416 28.27 51.15 10.33
C PHE A 416 28.70 49.73 10.73
N ARG A 417 28.69 49.45 12.03
CA ARG A 417 28.79 48.07 12.52
C ARG A 417 27.40 47.47 12.41
N CYS A 418 27.22 46.55 11.47
CA CYS A 418 25.96 45.88 11.21
C CYS A 418 26.03 44.47 11.78
N CYS A 419 25.20 44.17 12.77
CA CYS A 419 25.18 42.87 13.42
C CYS A 419 23.79 42.23 13.32
N GLN A 420 23.80 40.92 13.11
CA GLN A 420 22.58 40.13 13.05
C GLN A 420 21.95 39.99 14.43
N MET A 421 20.63 40.20 14.49
CA MET A 421 19.83 39.79 15.62
C MET A 421 19.31 38.38 15.34
N PHE A 422 19.69 37.43 16.18
CA PHE A 422 19.41 36.02 15.97
C PHE A 422 18.67 35.52 17.22
N PRO A 423 17.73 34.57 17.09
CA PRO A 423 17.20 33.89 18.26
C PRO A 423 18.36 33.11 18.86
N SER A 424 18.52 33.11 20.18
CA SER A 424 19.46 32.19 20.87
C SER A 424 19.44 30.84 20.16
N VAL A 425 20.61 30.38 19.66
CA VAL A 425 20.78 29.26 18.71
C VAL A 425 19.60 28.28 18.80
N SER A 426 18.83 28.10 17.71
CA SER A 426 17.68 27.18 17.75
C SER A 426 18.22 25.80 18.10
N CYS A 427 17.97 25.41 19.34
CA CYS A 427 18.42 24.17 19.92
C CYS A 427 17.18 23.33 20.15
N VAL A 428 17.13 22.18 19.51
CA VAL A 428 16.16 21.15 19.83
C VAL A 428 16.79 20.18 20.82
N THR A 429 15.98 19.62 21.70
CA THR A 429 16.41 18.52 22.56
C THR A 429 16.10 17.23 21.83
N ALA A 430 17.13 16.51 21.39
CA ALA A 430 16.96 15.18 20.85
C ALA A 430 16.70 14.21 22.01
N ASP A 431 15.62 13.45 21.90
CA ASP A 431 15.27 12.39 22.84
C ASP A 431 16.07 11.13 22.52
N TRP A 432 16.95 10.74 23.44
CA TRP A 432 17.84 9.59 23.32
C TRP A 432 17.46 8.47 24.29
N ILE A 433 16.35 8.59 25.03
CA ILE A 433 15.90 7.63 26.06
C ILE A 433 15.87 6.21 25.49
N LEU A 434 15.29 6.02 24.30
CA LEU A 434 15.19 4.68 23.70
C LEU A 434 16.37 4.34 22.78
N SER A 435 16.96 5.34 22.14
CA SER A 435 17.98 5.11 21.10
C SER A 435 19.36 4.83 21.69
N PHE A 436 19.68 5.37 22.87
CA PHE A 436 20.97 5.18 23.51
C PHE A 436 20.98 3.95 24.43
N ASP A 437 19.80 3.55 24.92
CA ASP A 437 19.56 2.30 25.66
C ASP A 437 19.79 1.05 24.80
N LYS A 438 19.68 1.18 23.48
CA LYS A 438 19.96 0.12 22.50
C LYS A 438 21.35 0.27 21.91
N GLN A 439 21.88 -0.83 21.36
CA GLN A 439 23.10 -0.78 20.55
C GLN A 439 22.82 0.02 19.27
N GLY A 440 23.77 0.84 18.85
CA GLY A 440 23.67 1.62 17.63
C GLY A 440 23.79 3.12 17.87
N TRP A 441 23.20 3.89 16.96
CA TRP A 441 23.39 5.33 16.87
C TRP A 441 22.31 6.11 17.59
N SER A 442 22.74 7.12 18.36
CA SER A 442 21.89 8.25 18.76
C SER A 442 22.49 9.54 18.21
N LYS A 443 21.69 10.30 17.46
CA LYS A 443 22.15 11.44 16.65
C LYS A 443 21.17 12.60 16.79
N CYS A 444 21.67 13.81 16.52
CA CYS A 444 20.80 14.94 16.25
C CYS A 444 20.07 14.75 14.91
N THR A 445 18.89 15.37 14.76
CA THR A 445 18.16 15.35 13.48
C THR A 445 18.74 16.38 12.52
N GLY A 446 19.03 15.97 11.29
CA GLY A 446 19.53 16.84 10.22
C GLY A 446 21.03 17.11 10.30
N GLU A 447 21.73 17.04 9.17
CA GLU A 447 23.19 17.01 9.13
C GLU A 447 23.88 18.34 9.48
N ASN A 448 23.11 19.44 9.58
CA ASN A 448 23.61 20.77 9.98
C ASN A 448 23.30 21.13 11.46
N THR A 449 23.11 20.12 12.30
CA THR A 449 22.93 20.28 13.75
C THR A 449 24.11 19.70 14.50
N PHE A 450 24.44 20.30 15.64
CA PHE A 450 25.64 20.01 16.40
C PHE A 450 25.30 20.02 17.89
N ILE A 451 25.88 19.06 18.61
CA ILE A 451 25.63 18.89 20.03
C ILE A 451 26.33 20.03 20.80
N THR A 452 25.59 20.68 21.68
CA THR A 452 26.13 21.69 22.62
C THR A 452 26.15 21.18 24.06
N GLY A 453 25.50 20.07 24.34
CA GLY A 453 25.51 19.42 25.64
C GLY A 453 24.64 18.18 25.69
N PHE A 454 24.70 17.50 26.81
CA PHE A 454 23.97 16.27 27.07
C PHE A 454 23.26 16.34 28.41
N TYR A 455 22.12 15.66 28.50
CA TYR A 455 21.35 15.48 29.72
C TYR A 455 21.59 14.10 30.29
N ARG A 456 21.80 14.05 31.60
CA ARG A 456 21.88 12.85 32.40
C ARG A 456 20.68 12.79 33.35
N SER A 457 19.97 11.67 33.39
CA SER A 457 18.82 11.46 34.28
C SER A 457 19.18 10.84 35.64
N GLU A 458 18.28 10.98 36.62
CA GLU A 458 18.36 10.28 37.91
C GLU A 458 17.42 9.07 37.99
N LYS A 459 17.97 7.89 38.31
CA LYS A 459 17.20 6.77 38.87
C LYS A 459 18.07 6.03 39.89
N LYS A 460 17.53 5.85 41.09
CA LYS A 460 18.20 5.18 42.22
C LYS A 460 18.75 3.81 41.80
N GLY A 461 20.07 3.60 41.96
CA GLY A 461 20.68 2.27 42.03
C GLY A 461 21.80 1.95 41.03
N ASN A 462 21.96 2.65 39.89
CA ASN A 462 23.09 2.37 38.98
C ASN A 462 23.43 3.55 38.03
N ASP A 463 24.74 3.71 37.75
CA ASP A 463 25.35 4.79 36.97
C ASP A 463 25.93 4.32 35.62
N GLU A 464 25.09 3.65 34.86
CA GLU A 464 25.43 3.10 33.56
C GLU A 464 25.20 4.12 32.44
N ILE A 465 25.83 3.87 31.30
CA ILE A 465 25.93 4.85 30.22
C ILE A 465 24.60 5.22 29.55
N TYR A 466 23.60 4.34 29.63
CA TYR A 466 22.24 4.58 29.12
C TYR A 466 21.53 5.75 29.81
N ARG A 467 22.06 6.25 30.94
CA ARG A 467 21.55 7.48 31.60
C ARG A 467 21.73 8.75 30.78
N LEU A 468 22.47 8.68 29.67
CA LEU A 468 22.60 9.76 28.70
C LEU A 468 21.36 9.85 27.81
N GLU A 469 20.30 10.44 28.36
CA GLU A 469 18.95 10.34 27.79
C GLU A 469 18.59 11.45 26.79
N LYS A 470 19.33 12.56 26.77
CA LYS A 470 19.04 13.66 25.82
C LYS A 470 20.32 14.33 25.33
N ALA A 471 20.28 14.84 24.11
CA ALA A 471 21.29 15.73 23.58
C ALA A 471 20.69 17.07 23.17
N ARG A 472 21.40 18.17 23.45
CA ARG A 472 21.01 19.50 23.00
C ARG A 472 21.62 19.76 21.63
N CYS A 473 20.79 19.65 20.61
CA CYS A 473 21.17 19.72 19.21
C CYS A 473 20.85 21.11 18.67
N CYS A 474 21.89 21.86 18.36
CA CYS A 474 21.77 23.25 17.93
C CYS A 474 22.25 23.38 16.50
N ILE A 475 21.55 24.18 15.69
CA ILE A 475 22.00 24.46 14.33
C ILE A 475 23.38 25.14 14.30
N ALA A 476 24.04 25.08 13.15
CA ALA A 476 25.31 25.76 12.90
C ALA A 476 25.27 27.24 13.29
N SER A 477 26.46 27.80 13.53
CA SER A 477 26.65 29.25 13.66
C SER A 477 25.98 29.94 12.48
N PRO A 478 25.37 31.14 12.65
CA PRO A 478 24.58 31.79 11.60
C PRO A 478 25.28 31.89 10.23
N GLN A 479 26.62 31.97 10.23
CA GLN A 479 27.45 31.99 9.02
C GLN A 479 27.42 30.72 8.15
N TYR A 480 26.92 29.62 8.68
CA TYR A 480 26.79 28.32 8.00
C TYR A 480 25.35 27.77 8.05
N GLN A 481 24.38 28.61 8.42
CA GLN A 481 22.97 28.21 8.39
C GLN A 481 22.53 27.96 6.95
N GLY A 482 21.82 26.86 6.72
CA GLY A 482 21.42 26.42 5.39
C GLY A 482 22.47 25.63 4.61
N GLU A 483 23.72 25.53 5.08
CA GLU A 483 24.70 24.63 4.47
C GLU A 483 24.43 23.17 4.88
N SER A 484 24.52 22.23 3.93
CA SER A 484 24.53 20.82 4.26
C SER A 484 25.79 20.47 5.07
N GLY A 485 25.63 19.70 6.13
CA GLY A 485 26.77 19.20 6.91
C GLY A 485 27.40 17.99 6.25
N VAL A 486 28.73 18.00 6.12
CA VAL A 486 29.51 16.83 5.74
C VAL A 486 29.86 16.08 7.02
N CYS A 487 29.37 14.85 7.14
CA CYS A 487 29.56 14.03 8.32
C CYS A 487 30.57 12.90 8.09
N VAL A 488 31.34 12.61 9.12
CA VAL A 488 32.27 11.49 9.21
C VAL A 488 32.05 10.78 10.54
N ASP A 489 32.06 9.46 10.52
CA ASP A 489 31.99 8.67 11.75
C ASP A 489 33.43 8.43 12.21
N GLU A 490 33.83 9.10 13.31
CA GLU A 490 35.17 8.98 13.88
C GLU A 490 35.28 7.68 14.66
N ASN A 491 36.35 6.95 14.39
CA ASN A 491 36.66 5.73 15.11
C ASN A 491 37.25 6.08 16.48
N TRP A 492 36.47 5.84 17.55
CA TRP A 492 36.91 5.95 18.93
C TRP A 492 37.18 4.58 19.57
N TRP A 493 37.23 3.51 18.76
CA TRP A 493 37.51 2.16 19.21
C TRP A 493 38.79 2.08 20.04
N GLY A 494 38.68 1.63 21.28
CA GLY A 494 39.81 1.51 22.20
C GLY A 494 40.38 2.84 22.70
N ILE A 495 39.84 3.99 22.26
CA ILE A 495 40.22 5.30 22.80
C ILE A 495 39.70 5.39 24.23
N LEU A 496 38.37 5.22 24.41
CA LEU A 496 37.73 5.35 25.71
C LEU A 496 37.95 4.13 26.61
N ASP A 497 38.61 3.07 26.16
CA ASP A 497 39.13 2.01 27.03
C ASP A 497 40.25 2.52 27.94
N ASN A 498 41.01 3.51 27.47
CA ASN A 498 42.05 4.17 28.25
C ASN A 498 41.43 5.14 29.27
N LYS A 499 42.06 5.23 30.44
CA LYS A 499 41.71 6.22 31.46
C LYS A 499 42.37 7.55 31.14
N ARG A 500 41.76 8.66 31.58
CA ARG A 500 42.29 10.03 31.45
C ARG A 500 42.53 10.46 29.99
N THR A 501 41.64 10.08 29.10
CA THR A 501 41.79 10.28 27.66
C THR A 501 40.64 11.08 27.05
N TRP A 502 40.88 11.60 25.86
CA TRP A 502 39.92 12.35 25.06
C TRP A 502 39.51 11.55 23.84
N ALA A 503 38.20 11.42 23.65
CA ALA A 503 37.61 11.05 22.37
C ALA A 503 37.11 12.32 21.69
N LYS A 504 37.69 12.67 20.53
CA LYS A 504 37.49 13.95 19.84
C LYS A 504 37.18 13.76 18.37
N CYS A 505 36.43 14.70 17.82
CA CYS A 505 36.32 14.93 16.40
C CYS A 505 37.62 15.50 15.83
N ARG A 506 37.91 15.21 14.56
CA ARG A 506 39.01 15.84 13.82
C ARG A 506 38.83 17.37 13.70
N PRO A 507 39.92 18.13 13.48
CA PRO A 507 39.87 19.58 13.38
C PRO A 507 38.81 20.11 12.41
N GLY A 508 38.01 21.06 12.88
CA GLY A 508 36.90 21.65 12.11
C GLY A 508 35.58 20.88 12.17
N TYR A 509 35.53 19.68 12.76
CA TYR A 509 34.29 18.91 12.89
C TYR A 509 33.71 18.96 14.31
N PHE A 510 32.40 18.95 14.41
CA PHE A 510 31.67 19.09 15.67
C PHE A 510 30.77 17.87 15.89
N LEU A 511 30.60 17.48 17.15
CA LEU A 511 29.89 16.26 17.50
C LEU A 511 28.41 16.40 17.14
N HIS A 512 27.89 15.38 16.48
CA HIS A 512 26.51 15.31 15.99
C HIS A 512 25.77 14.07 16.54
N GLY A 513 26.51 13.04 16.92
CA GLY A 513 25.93 11.86 17.57
C GLY A 513 26.99 10.93 18.13
N LEU A 514 26.53 9.94 18.88
CA LEU A 514 27.34 8.90 19.51
C LEU A 514 26.80 7.54 19.12
N LYS A 515 27.71 6.59 18.86
CA LYS A 515 27.37 5.19 18.66
C LYS A 515 27.84 4.38 19.85
N ARG A 516 26.95 3.52 20.35
CA ARG A 516 27.28 2.59 21.42
C ARG A 516 27.31 1.15 20.92
N THR A 517 28.28 0.38 21.39
CA THR A 517 28.37 -1.10 21.25
C THR A 517 27.66 -1.81 22.42
N SER A 518 27.75 -3.14 22.50
CA SER A 518 27.14 -3.89 23.61
C SER A 518 27.85 -3.61 24.93
N GLY A 519 27.09 -3.29 25.98
CA GLY A 519 27.62 -3.02 27.33
C GLY A 519 27.24 -1.66 27.90
N ASN A 520 27.38 -1.50 29.22
CA ASN A 520 26.78 -0.40 29.97
C ASN A 520 27.79 0.65 30.47
N ASN A 521 29.03 0.58 29.99
CA ASN A 521 30.15 1.39 30.44
C ASN A 521 30.51 2.48 29.41
N VAL A 522 31.23 3.53 29.86
CA VAL A 522 31.66 4.65 29.00
C VAL A 522 32.50 4.20 27.81
N HIS A 523 33.36 3.20 27.98
CA HIS A 523 34.16 2.68 26.87
C HIS A 523 33.34 2.07 25.73
N ASN A 524 32.07 1.75 25.95
CA ASN A 524 31.21 1.22 24.89
C ASN A 524 30.78 2.32 23.89
N ILE A 525 31.16 3.59 24.09
CA ILE A 525 31.08 4.62 23.04
C ILE A 525 32.31 4.49 22.14
N GLU A 526 32.14 3.76 21.04
CA GLU A 526 33.26 3.42 20.14
C GLU A 526 33.28 4.28 18.87
N GLU A 527 32.22 5.04 18.57
CA GLU A 527 32.22 5.97 17.44
C GLU A 527 31.52 7.29 17.79
N GLY A 528 32.10 8.39 17.31
CA GLY A 528 31.51 9.72 17.35
C GLY A 528 31.15 10.17 15.94
N ARG A 529 29.89 10.46 15.65
CA ARG A 529 29.53 11.11 14.39
C ARG A 529 29.87 12.57 14.50
N CYS A 530 30.80 13.02 13.67
CA CYS A 530 31.32 14.36 13.65
C CYS A 530 30.96 15.00 12.31
N CYS A 531 30.31 16.16 12.34
CA CYS A 531 29.86 16.85 11.14
C CYS A 531 30.51 18.23 11.04
N ARG A 532 30.64 18.75 9.82
CA ARG A 532 31.17 20.08 9.53
C ARG A 532 30.34 20.71 8.41
N PRO A 533 29.94 21.98 8.49
CA PRO A 533 29.32 22.66 7.35
C PRO A 533 30.21 22.62 6.11
N LYS A 534 29.64 22.47 4.92
CA LYS A 534 30.38 22.23 3.67
C LYS A 534 31.52 23.24 3.43
N ASN A 535 31.31 24.52 3.74
CA ASN A 535 32.29 25.58 3.51
C ASN A 535 33.08 26.00 4.76
N HIS A 536 32.88 25.34 5.90
CA HIS A 536 33.63 25.64 7.13
C HIS A 536 35.08 25.13 7.01
N PRO A 537 36.11 25.90 7.41
CA PRO A 537 37.51 25.47 7.28
C PRO A 537 37.84 24.24 8.13
N ALA A 538 38.84 23.45 7.75
CA ALA A 538 39.29 22.26 8.49
C ALA A 538 40.07 22.60 9.78
N LYS A 539 39.60 23.59 10.55
CA LYS A 539 40.16 24.03 11.83
C LYS A 539 39.05 24.48 12.76
N HIS A 540 39.24 24.27 14.06
CA HIS A 540 38.37 24.89 15.05
C HIS A 540 38.71 26.37 15.20
N GLY A 541 37.74 27.16 15.66
CA GLY A 541 38.01 28.47 16.24
C GLY A 541 38.61 28.33 17.64
N HIS A 542 38.37 29.32 18.50
CA HIS A 542 38.74 29.23 19.91
C HIS A 542 38.07 28.01 20.58
N CYS A 543 38.80 27.32 21.47
CA CYS A 543 38.31 26.17 22.21
C CYS A 543 38.62 26.30 23.70
N TYR A 544 37.79 25.68 24.54
CA TYR A 544 38.03 25.51 25.97
C TYR A 544 37.48 24.16 26.44
N ASP A 545 37.94 23.70 27.60
CA ASP A 545 37.44 22.49 28.23
C ASP A 545 36.41 22.89 29.29
N GLN A 546 35.17 22.46 29.11
CA GLN A 546 34.11 22.69 30.08
C GLN A 546 34.12 21.56 31.11
N ASP A 547 34.28 21.90 32.39
CA ASP A 547 34.07 20.96 33.49
C ASP A 547 32.58 20.69 33.65
N ILE A 548 32.22 19.41 33.64
CA ILE A 548 30.85 18.91 33.83
C ILE A 548 30.76 17.88 34.96
N LYS A 549 31.85 17.65 35.72
CA LYS A 549 31.95 16.59 36.72
C LYS A 549 30.82 16.64 37.75
N SER A 550 30.54 17.82 38.31
CA SER A 550 29.50 17.99 39.32
C SER A 550 28.11 17.68 38.77
N VAL A 551 27.83 18.12 37.55
CA VAL A 551 26.54 17.88 36.87
C VAL A 551 26.39 16.43 36.44
N PHE A 552 27.45 15.81 35.94
CA PHE A 552 27.44 14.39 35.56
C PHE A 552 27.57 13.44 36.75
N SER A 553 27.73 13.95 37.97
CA SER A 553 27.63 13.16 39.21
C SER A 553 26.22 13.19 39.82
N SER A 554 25.30 13.98 39.26
CA SER A 554 23.90 14.13 39.66
C SER A 554 22.99 14.17 38.42
N GLU A 555 21.69 14.42 38.55
CA GLU A 555 20.84 14.74 37.39
C GLU A 555 21.14 16.13 36.83
N GLY A 556 21.19 16.26 35.50
CA GLY A 556 21.23 17.57 34.87
C GLY A 556 21.97 17.65 33.53
N TRP A 557 22.17 18.90 33.08
CA TRP A 557 22.77 19.24 31.80
C TRP A 557 24.27 19.55 31.90
N GLY A 558 25.10 18.68 31.34
CA GLY A 558 26.51 19.01 31.04
C GLY A 558 26.59 19.63 29.64
N ALA A 559 26.92 20.92 29.54
CA ALA A 559 26.90 21.63 28.26
C ALA A 559 27.98 22.71 28.16
N CYS A 560 28.37 23.04 26.93
CA CYS A 560 29.17 24.22 26.63
C CYS A 560 28.43 25.47 27.12
N THR A 561 29.04 26.22 28.03
CA THR A 561 28.43 27.39 28.69
C THR A 561 28.57 28.66 27.86
N LYS A 562 29.62 28.76 27.04
CA LYS A 562 29.83 29.87 26.10
C LYS A 562 28.98 29.66 24.84
N ALA A 563 28.25 30.69 24.44
CA ALA A 563 27.41 30.63 23.27
C ALA A 563 28.20 30.58 21.95
N GLY A 564 27.66 29.89 20.95
CA GLY A 564 28.35 29.62 19.68
C GLY A 564 29.46 28.57 19.77
N TYR A 565 29.57 27.86 20.90
CA TYR A 565 30.47 26.73 21.08
C TYR A 565 29.70 25.43 21.04
N TYR A 566 30.29 24.45 20.36
CA TYR A 566 29.73 23.13 20.17
C TYR A 566 30.71 22.10 20.75
N VAL A 567 30.16 20.98 21.19
CA VAL A 567 30.96 19.86 21.69
C VAL A 567 31.74 19.27 20.53
N THR A 568 33.04 19.10 20.69
CA THR A 568 33.92 18.40 19.74
C THR A 568 34.55 17.16 20.35
N GLY A 569 34.33 16.88 21.63
CA GLY A 569 34.82 15.67 22.26
C GLY A 569 34.44 15.54 23.72
N ILE A 570 34.61 14.32 24.24
CA ILE A 570 34.33 13.94 25.61
C ILE A 570 35.60 13.42 26.29
N TYR A 571 35.76 13.74 27.57
CA TYR A 571 36.90 13.31 28.37
C TYR A 571 36.48 12.30 29.43
N ARG A 572 37.10 11.11 29.40
CA ARG A 572 36.93 10.08 30.41
C ARG A 572 38.06 10.16 31.44
N HIS A 573 37.71 10.18 32.73
CA HIS A 573 38.67 10.18 33.84
C HIS A 573 39.11 8.75 34.24
N ASN A 574 38.97 8.35 35.52
CA ASN A 574 39.58 7.12 36.06
C ASN A 574 38.64 5.91 36.13
N GLY A 575 37.32 6.09 36.20
CA GLY A 575 36.35 5.00 36.21
C GLY A 575 35.74 4.73 34.83
N ASN A 576 34.67 3.96 34.78
CA ASN A 576 34.03 3.53 33.53
C ASN A 576 32.50 3.74 33.52
N ARG A 577 31.99 4.51 34.49
CA ARG A 577 30.58 4.83 34.64
C ARG A 577 30.28 6.19 34.05
N LEU A 578 29.02 6.54 33.83
CA LEU A 578 28.69 7.77 33.11
C LEU A 578 29.27 9.03 33.80
N HIS A 579 29.33 9.07 35.14
CA HIS A 579 29.93 10.20 35.89
C HIS A 579 31.45 10.36 35.66
N ASP A 580 32.11 9.38 35.06
CA ASP A 580 33.53 9.48 34.68
C ASP A 580 33.75 10.31 33.41
N ILE A 581 32.67 10.70 32.70
CA ILE A 581 32.72 11.77 31.71
C ILE A 581 32.72 13.11 32.45
N GLN A 582 33.91 13.70 32.61
CA GLN A 582 34.09 14.87 33.48
C GLN A 582 34.26 16.18 32.72
N LYS A 583 34.62 16.13 31.42
CA LYS A 583 34.82 17.33 30.62
C LYS A 583 34.29 17.17 29.21
N LEU A 584 33.81 18.29 28.66
CA LEU A 584 33.49 18.44 27.25
C LEU A 584 34.52 19.38 26.60
N ARG A 585 35.02 19.01 25.42
CA ARG A 585 35.80 19.93 24.59
C ARG A 585 34.81 20.80 23.84
N CYS A 586 34.81 22.10 24.11
CA CYS A 586 33.91 23.06 23.49
C CYS A 586 34.69 23.95 22.55
N CYS A 587 34.34 23.95 21.26
CA CYS A 587 35.00 24.77 20.25
C CYS A 587 34.00 25.65 19.48
N LYS A 588 34.43 26.87 19.14
CA LYS A 588 33.68 27.78 18.28
C LYS A 588 33.86 27.36 16.81
N MET A 589 32.82 27.52 16.00
CA MET A 589 32.95 27.49 14.54
C MET A 589 33.80 28.68 14.09
N ALA A 590 35.00 28.40 13.57
CA ALA A 590 35.87 29.43 12.98
C ALA A 590 35.13 30.18 11.86
N ALA A 591 35.32 31.49 11.79
CA ALA A 591 34.88 32.32 10.66
C ALA A 591 35.87 32.24 9.50
#